data_AF-A0A3L6SMR8-F1
#
_entry.id   AF-A0A3L6SMR8-F1
#
_cell.length_a   1.000
_cell.length_b   1.000
_cell.length_c   1.000
_cell.angle_alpha   90.00
_cell.angle_beta   90.00
_cell.angle_gamma   90.00
#
_symmetry.space_group_name_H-M   'P 1'
#
loop_
_entity.id
_entity.type
_entity.pdbx_description
1 polymer ?
#
loop_
_entity_poly.entity_id
_entity_poly.type
_entity_poly.pdbx_seq_one_letter_code
_entity_poly.pdbx_strand_id
1 'polypeptide(L)'
;MAKELNVELGYELLDTCQLDDLAKLMLQLAPGDLGTACQNVLEHVFFWEKLERKKFFVYRIPLALQDKDFRTKVEKCKDLCHFPWRGSGDFAGIIQKMDQHRKANNKAPYDKYSNLGFVECTSGLYSHESVLKEKVDDIVQKFHPRLCSKLFSMLPRPTSDKRWL
;
A
#
# COMPACT_ATOMS: atom_id res chain seq x y z
N MET A 1 49.08 -3.87 -9.84
CA MET A 1 48.20 -2.72 -10.13
C MET A 1 47.26 -3.10 -11.25
N ALA A 2 46.10 -3.65 -10.91
CA ALA A 2 44.96 -3.78 -11.82
C ALA A 2 43.81 -3.07 -11.13
N LYS A 3 43.33 -1.97 -11.73
CA LYS A 3 42.14 -1.25 -11.27
C LYS A 3 40.94 -2.11 -11.67
N GLU A 4 40.28 -2.70 -10.69
CA GLU A 4 38.92 -3.21 -10.88
C GLU A 4 38.00 -1.99 -11.07
N LEU A 5 37.60 -1.79 -12.32
CA LEU A 5 36.50 -0.91 -12.69
C LEU A 5 35.22 -1.55 -12.16
N ASN A 6 34.80 -1.13 -10.96
CA ASN A 6 33.44 -1.34 -10.48
C ASN A 6 32.51 -0.51 -11.37
N VAL A 7 32.02 -1.13 -12.43
CA VAL A 7 30.88 -0.62 -13.19
C VAL A 7 29.68 -0.79 -12.28
N GLU A 8 29.25 0.30 -11.65
CA GLU A 8 27.93 0.40 -11.02
C GLU A 8 26.87 0.19 -12.10
N LEU A 9 26.49 -1.07 -12.31
CA LEU A 9 25.26 -1.41 -12.99
C LEU A 9 24.13 -0.90 -12.09
N GLY A 10 23.54 0.23 -12.50
CA GLY A 10 22.31 0.79 -11.95
C GLY A 10 21.11 -0.11 -12.21
N TYR A 11 21.12 -1.32 -11.65
CA TYR A 11 19.91 -2.05 -11.39
C TYR A 11 19.25 -1.38 -10.20
N GLU A 12 18.29 -0.50 -10.46
CA GLU A 12 17.20 -0.30 -9.50
C GLU A 12 16.76 -1.71 -9.09
N LEU A 13 16.92 -2.06 -7.80
CA LEU A 13 16.46 -3.33 -7.27
C LEU A 13 15.00 -3.48 -7.74
N LEU A 14 14.77 -4.35 -8.71
CA LEU A 14 13.42 -4.69 -9.13
C LEU A 14 12.78 -5.31 -7.90
N ASP A 15 11.89 -4.55 -7.25
CA ASP A 15 11.17 -5.10 -6.12
C ASP A 15 10.20 -6.16 -6.64
N THR A 16 10.61 -7.42 -6.50
CA THR A 16 9.84 -8.59 -6.93
C THR A 16 8.78 -8.98 -5.91
N CYS A 17 8.56 -8.22 -4.83
CA CYS A 17 7.68 -8.67 -3.75
C CYS A 17 6.25 -8.99 -4.20
N GLN A 18 5.70 -8.22 -5.15
CA GLN A 18 4.37 -8.46 -5.68
C GLN A 18 4.32 -9.68 -6.60
N LEU A 19 5.43 -9.98 -7.31
CA LEU A 19 5.59 -11.21 -8.08
C LEU A 19 5.71 -12.43 -7.15
N ASP A 20 6.46 -12.31 -6.05
CA ASP A 20 6.60 -13.38 -5.06
C ASP A 20 5.25 -13.70 -4.38
N ASP A 21 4.48 -12.66 -4.06
CA ASP A 21 3.13 -12.81 -3.49
C ASP A 21 2.17 -13.46 -4.50
N LEU A 22 2.24 -13.05 -5.78
CA LEU A 22 1.45 -13.67 -6.84
C LEU A 22 1.83 -15.15 -7.05
N ALA A 23 3.13 -15.46 -7.07
CA ALA A 23 3.62 -16.83 -7.23
C ALA A 23 3.13 -17.73 -6.10
N LYS A 24 3.13 -17.24 -4.85
CA LYS A 24 2.55 -17.96 -3.71
C LYS A 24 1.06 -18.21 -3.87
N LEU A 25 0.30 -17.21 -4.34
CA LEU A 25 -1.12 -17.40 -4.64
C LEU A 25 -1.30 -18.50 -5.67
N MET A 26 -0.55 -18.49 -6.78
CA MET A 26 -0.66 -19.48 -7.86
C MET A 26 -0.35 -20.90 -7.38
N LEU A 27 0.63 -21.08 -6.50
CA LEU A 27 0.97 -22.39 -5.91
C LEU A 27 -0.12 -22.95 -4.98
N GLN A 28 -1.00 -22.09 -4.47
CA GLN A 28 -2.09 -22.48 -3.55
C GLN A 28 -3.43 -22.74 -4.25
N LEU A 29 -3.52 -22.53 -5.56
CA LEU A 29 -4.75 -22.73 -6.31
C LEU A 29 -5.05 -24.24 -6.45
N ALA A 30 -6.24 -24.64 -6.02
CA ALA A 30 -6.69 -26.01 -6.17
C ALA A 30 -7.02 -26.32 -7.65
N PRO A 31 -6.70 -27.52 -8.18
CA PRO A 31 -6.89 -27.85 -9.60
C PRO A 31 -8.34 -27.85 -10.12
N GLY A 32 -9.34 -27.76 -9.23
CA GLY A 32 -10.74 -28.07 -9.55
C GLY A 32 -11.64 -26.91 -9.98
N ASP A 33 -11.18 -25.66 -9.89
CA ASP A 33 -11.99 -24.48 -10.27
C ASP A 33 -11.15 -23.44 -11.00
N LEU A 34 -10.85 -23.73 -12.27
CA LEU A 34 -10.02 -22.89 -13.13
C LEU A 34 -10.59 -21.47 -13.32
N GLY A 35 -11.92 -21.34 -13.30
CA GLY A 35 -12.61 -20.06 -13.47
C GLY A 35 -12.41 -19.14 -12.27
N THR A 36 -12.68 -19.64 -11.07
CA THR A 36 -12.43 -18.91 -9.83
C THR A 36 -10.94 -18.66 -9.61
N ALA A 37 -10.08 -19.62 -9.98
CA ALA A 37 -8.63 -19.48 -9.93
C ALA A 37 -8.12 -18.34 -10.83
N CYS A 38 -8.58 -18.27 -12.09
CA CYS A 38 -8.25 -17.17 -13.00
C CYS A 38 -8.73 -15.82 -12.45
N GLN A 39 -9.97 -15.76 -11.95
CA GLN A 39 -10.51 -14.52 -11.39
C GLN A 39 -9.68 -14.04 -10.19
N ASN A 40 -9.33 -14.94 -9.26
CA ASN A 40 -8.51 -14.61 -8.10
C ASN A 40 -7.11 -14.10 -8.48
N VAL A 41 -6.52 -14.67 -9.53
CA VAL A 41 -5.22 -14.22 -10.07
C VAL A 41 -5.34 -12.83 -10.67
N LEU A 42 -6.36 -12.59 -11.50
CA LEU A 42 -6.56 -11.28 -12.16
C LEU A 42 -6.91 -10.16 -11.17
N GLU A 43 -7.54 -10.50 -10.04
CA GLU A 43 -7.83 -9.53 -8.98
C GLU A 43 -6.61 -9.20 -8.10
N HIS A 44 -5.50 -9.94 -8.24
CA HIS A 44 -4.29 -9.74 -7.45
C HIS A 44 -3.71 -8.34 -7.66
N VAL A 45 -3.21 -7.73 -6.58
CA VAL A 45 -2.70 -6.35 -6.57
C VAL A 45 -1.53 -6.11 -7.51
N PHE A 46 -0.83 -7.17 -7.91
CA PHE A 46 0.22 -7.14 -8.92
C PHE A 46 -0.27 -6.55 -10.25
N PHE A 47 -1.51 -6.84 -10.63
CA PHE A 47 -2.10 -6.36 -11.89
C PHE A 47 -2.77 -4.99 -11.77
N TRP A 48 -2.75 -4.38 -10.59
CA TRP A 48 -3.38 -3.07 -10.42
C TRP A 48 -2.54 -1.99 -11.09
N GLU A 49 -3.19 -1.12 -11.86
CA GLU A 49 -2.56 0.09 -12.32
C GLU A 49 -2.69 1.21 -11.28
N LYS A 50 -2.13 2.38 -11.58
CA LYS A 50 -2.17 3.55 -10.70
C LYS A 50 -3.59 3.95 -10.34
N LEU A 51 -4.54 3.81 -11.26
CA LEU A 51 -5.94 4.17 -11.02
C LEU A 51 -6.60 3.24 -10.00
N GLU A 52 -6.36 1.93 -10.10
CA GLU A 52 -6.88 0.91 -9.17
C GLU A 52 -6.31 1.12 -7.77
N ARG A 53 -5.00 1.35 -7.66
CA ARG A 53 -4.35 1.68 -6.37
C ARG A 53 -4.91 2.97 -5.77
N LYS A 54 -5.14 4.00 -6.59
CA LYS A 54 -5.77 5.23 -6.13
C LYS A 54 -7.20 4.99 -5.63
N LYS A 55 -8.04 4.28 -6.38
CA LYS A 55 -9.40 3.92 -5.95
C LYS A 55 -9.37 3.12 -4.64
N PHE A 56 -8.42 2.21 -4.50
CA PHE A 56 -8.23 1.43 -3.29
C PHE A 56 -7.98 2.32 -2.06
N PHE A 57 -7.02 3.25 -2.14
CA PHE A 57 -6.70 4.13 -1.01
C PHE A 57 -7.72 5.26 -0.78
N VAL A 58 -8.42 5.74 -1.82
CA VAL A 58 -9.40 6.82 -1.70
C VAL A 58 -10.77 6.33 -1.24
N TYR A 59 -11.19 5.13 -1.66
CA TYR A 59 -12.54 4.63 -1.39
C TYR A 59 -12.54 3.40 -0.49
N ARG A 60 -11.79 2.34 -0.86
CA ARG A 60 -11.90 1.04 -0.19
C ARG A 60 -11.29 1.06 1.22
N ILE A 61 -10.13 1.66 1.38
CA ILE A 61 -9.46 1.76 2.68
C ILE A 61 -10.27 2.60 3.68
N PRO A 62 -10.74 3.82 3.37
CA PRO A 62 -11.59 4.59 4.28
C PRO A 62 -12.86 3.86 4.72
N LEU A 63 -13.48 3.11 3.80
CA LEU A 63 -14.64 2.28 4.11
C LEU A 63 -14.26 1.13 5.05
N ALA A 64 -13.18 0.41 4.75
CA ALA A 64 -12.68 -0.67 5.59
C ALA A 64 -12.23 -0.22 6.98
N LEU A 65 -11.73 1.02 7.12
CA LEU A 65 -11.36 1.61 8.42
C LEU A 65 -12.55 1.87 9.35
N GLN A 66 -13.80 1.74 8.87
CA GLN A 66 -15.00 1.73 9.71
C GLN A 66 -15.23 0.35 10.37
N ASP A 67 -14.63 -0.71 9.84
CA ASP A 67 -14.76 -2.06 10.35
C ASP A 67 -13.75 -2.35 11.46
N LYS A 68 -14.23 -2.82 12.61
CA LYS A 68 -13.39 -3.07 13.80
C LYS A 68 -12.39 -4.20 13.57
N ASP A 69 -12.78 -5.22 12.80
CA ASP A 69 -11.91 -6.38 12.55
C ASP A 69 -10.76 -6.00 11.62
N PHE A 70 -11.04 -5.25 10.55
CA PHE A 70 -10.02 -4.69 9.68
C PHE A 70 -9.05 -3.80 10.46
N ARG A 71 -9.56 -2.86 11.27
CA ARG A 71 -8.71 -2.00 12.11
C ARG A 71 -7.80 -2.82 13.04
N THR A 72 -8.34 -3.88 13.64
CA THR A 72 -7.58 -4.77 14.52
C THR A 72 -6.48 -5.53 13.78
N LYS A 73 -6.76 -6.00 12.55
CA LYS A 73 -5.77 -6.65 11.69
C LYS A 73 -4.65 -5.71 11.30
N VAL A 74 -4.99 -4.47 10.91
CA VAL A 74 -4.02 -3.42 10.58
C VAL A 74 -3.13 -3.12 11.79
N GLU A 75 -3.71 -2.89 12.96
CA GLU A 75 -2.91 -2.52 14.15
C GLU A 75 -1.95 -3.64 14.58
N LYS A 76 -2.37 -4.91 14.45
CA LYS A 76 -1.55 -6.08 14.79
C LYS A 76 -0.52 -6.47 13.72
N CYS A 77 -0.50 -5.82 12.55
CA CYS A 77 0.43 -6.15 11.47
C CYS A 77 1.85 -5.68 11.81
N LYS A 78 2.70 -6.61 12.25
CA LYS A 78 4.06 -6.30 12.75
C LYS A 78 5.01 -5.70 11.71
N ASP A 79 4.74 -5.94 10.43
CA ASP A 79 5.64 -5.63 9.33
C ASP A 79 5.01 -4.65 8.31
N LEU A 80 3.94 -3.95 8.69
CA LEU A 80 3.28 -2.96 7.83
C LEU A 80 4.16 -1.73 7.58
N CYS A 81 4.75 -1.21 8.66
CA CYS A 81 5.71 -0.11 8.64
C CYS A 81 6.66 -0.24 9.85
N HIS A 82 7.80 0.45 9.80
CA HIS A 82 8.71 0.54 10.95
C HIS A 82 8.38 1.79 11.76
N PHE A 83 8.37 1.68 13.10
CA PHE A 83 8.09 2.80 13.98
C PHE A 83 9.37 3.50 14.49
N PRO A 84 9.34 4.83 14.64
CA PRO A 84 8.33 5.75 14.10
C PRO A 84 8.39 5.75 12.57
N TRP A 85 7.25 5.69 11.90
CA TRP A 85 7.22 5.76 10.43
C TRP A 85 7.42 7.18 9.89
N ARG A 86 7.60 8.15 10.80
CA ARG A 86 8.00 9.53 10.51
C ARG A 86 9.47 9.75 10.92
N GLY A 87 10.25 10.41 10.07
CA GLY A 87 11.59 10.90 10.40
C GLY A 87 12.76 10.06 9.89
N SER A 88 12.54 8.89 9.29
CA SER A 88 13.58 8.11 8.59
C SER A 88 13.30 8.08 7.10
N GLY A 89 13.93 9.00 6.34
CA GLY A 89 13.82 9.01 4.87
C GLY A 89 12.42 9.33 4.33
N ASP A 90 11.68 10.20 5.04
CA ASP A 90 10.35 10.72 4.73
C ASP A 90 10.04 10.66 3.23
N PHE A 91 9.25 9.69 2.78
CA PHE A 91 8.46 9.62 1.52
C PHE A 91 8.64 10.81 0.53
N ALA A 92 9.86 11.08 0.08
CA ALA A 92 10.23 12.34 -0.59
C ALA A 92 9.64 13.65 0.02
N GLY A 93 9.48 13.76 1.34
CA GLY A 93 8.91 14.93 2.02
C GLY A 93 7.38 15.07 1.96
N ILE A 94 6.67 14.11 1.34
CA ILE A 94 5.22 14.21 1.15
C ILE A 94 4.43 14.18 2.48
N ILE A 95 4.95 13.52 3.50
CA ILE A 95 4.35 13.49 4.84
C ILE A 95 4.31 14.90 5.44
N GLN A 96 5.38 15.68 5.28
CA GLN A 96 5.43 17.06 5.76
C GLN A 96 4.38 17.94 5.06
N LYS A 97 4.21 17.78 3.75
CA LYS A 97 3.15 18.48 3.00
C LYS A 97 1.76 18.12 3.50
N MET A 98 1.53 16.84 3.82
CA MET A 98 0.25 16.40 4.41
C MET A 98 0.03 16.99 5.81
N ASP A 99 1.06 17.04 6.65
CA ASP A 99 0.96 17.66 7.98
C ASP A 99 0.68 19.17 7.87
N GLN A 100 1.31 19.88 6.92
CA GLN A 100 0.99 21.29 6.63
C GLN A 100 -0.46 21.46 6.16
N HIS A 101 -0.93 20.60 5.24
CA HIS A 101 -2.30 20.61 4.77
C HIS A 101 -3.29 20.38 5.93
N ARG A 102 -3.02 19.41 6.81
CA ARG A 102 -3.85 19.15 7.99
C ARG A 102 -3.85 20.32 8.97
N LYS A 103 -2.68 20.91 9.25
CA LYS A 103 -2.56 22.09 10.11
C LYS A 103 -3.37 23.27 9.58
N ALA A 104 -3.31 23.54 8.26
CA ALA A 104 -4.11 24.57 7.61
C ALA A 104 -5.63 24.33 7.72
N ASN A 105 -6.04 23.08 7.96
CA ASN A 105 -7.42 22.65 8.15
C ASN A 105 -7.77 22.33 9.61
N ASN A 106 -6.99 22.82 10.58
CA ASN A 106 -7.20 22.59 12.02
C ASN A 106 -7.29 21.10 12.44
N LYS A 107 -6.58 20.23 11.73
CA LYS A 107 -6.49 18.79 12.04
C LYS A 107 -5.14 18.47 12.66
N ALA A 108 -5.14 17.65 13.71
CA ALA A 108 -3.92 17.14 14.33
C ALA A 108 -3.13 16.23 13.35
N PRO A 109 -1.80 16.10 13.48
CA PRO A 109 -1.04 15.12 12.71
C PRO A 109 -1.51 13.68 12.98
N TYR A 110 -1.25 12.78 12.04
CA TYR A 110 -1.49 11.34 12.26
C TYR A 110 -0.49 10.75 13.27
N ASP A 111 -0.90 9.72 14.01
CA ASP A 111 -0.04 9.08 15.02
C ASP A 111 1.09 8.26 14.37
N LYS A 112 2.33 8.69 14.62
CA LYS A 112 3.55 8.10 14.06
C LYS A 112 3.97 6.75 14.65
N TYR A 113 3.33 6.33 15.73
CA TYR A 113 3.58 5.06 16.41
C TYR A 113 2.43 4.05 16.22
N SER A 114 1.49 4.35 15.33
CA SER A 114 0.35 3.50 15.02
C SER A 114 0.34 3.08 13.56
N ASN A 115 0.05 1.80 13.32
CA ASN A 115 -0.18 1.25 11.98
C ASN A 115 -1.46 1.84 11.37
N LEU A 116 -2.51 2.04 12.16
CA LEU A 116 -3.69 2.77 11.72
C LEU A 116 -3.34 4.20 11.31
N GLY A 117 -2.55 4.91 12.12
CA GLY A 117 -2.08 6.26 11.78
C GLY A 117 -1.33 6.30 10.45
N PHE A 118 -0.51 5.27 10.16
CA PHE A 118 0.18 5.11 8.89
C PHE A 118 -0.77 4.92 7.69
N VAL A 119 -1.76 4.03 7.84
CA VAL A 119 -2.75 3.73 6.79
C VAL A 119 -3.65 4.94 6.53
N GLU A 120 -4.12 5.62 7.58
CA GLU A 120 -4.90 6.84 7.48
C GLU A 120 -4.12 7.98 6.80
N CYS A 121 -2.83 8.09 7.13
CA CYS A 121 -1.93 9.04 6.47
C CYS A 121 -1.84 8.72 4.97
N THR A 122 -1.55 7.47 4.62
CA THR A 122 -1.42 7.04 3.21
C THR A 122 -2.71 7.27 2.43
N SER A 123 -3.87 6.89 2.99
CA SER A 123 -5.17 7.17 2.36
C SER A 123 -5.41 8.68 2.17
N GLY A 124 -5.01 9.48 3.17
CA GLY A 124 -5.03 10.94 3.09
C GLY A 124 -4.14 11.50 1.97
N LEU A 125 -2.94 10.93 1.75
CA LEU A 125 -2.05 11.31 0.67
C LEU A 125 -2.71 11.13 -0.70
N TYR A 126 -3.28 9.94 -0.96
CA TYR A 126 -3.96 9.67 -2.26
C TYR A 126 -5.17 10.58 -2.47
N SER A 127 -5.94 10.85 -1.40
CA SER A 127 -7.14 11.69 -1.46
C SER A 127 -6.82 13.15 -1.77
N HIS A 128 -5.64 13.63 -1.39
CA HIS A 128 -5.21 15.03 -1.57
C HIS A 128 -4.06 15.18 -2.56
N GLU A 129 -3.81 14.17 -3.41
CA GLU A 129 -2.69 14.16 -4.38
C GLU A 129 -2.61 15.45 -5.21
N SER A 130 -3.77 15.95 -5.69
CA SER A 130 -3.85 17.18 -6.49
C SER A 130 -3.49 18.44 -5.71
N VAL A 131 -3.84 18.49 -4.41
CA VAL A 131 -3.55 19.62 -3.52
C VAL A 131 -2.07 19.61 -3.11
N LEU A 132 -1.53 18.42 -2.85
CA LEU A 132 -0.12 18.24 -2.47
C LEU A 132 0.83 18.48 -3.66
N LYS A 133 0.32 18.36 -4.90
CA LYS A 133 1.07 18.46 -6.16
C LYS A 133 2.23 17.46 -6.21
N GLU A 134 1.93 16.21 -5.86
CA GLU A 134 2.91 15.14 -5.74
C GLU A 134 2.47 13.90 -6.50
N LYS A 135 3.43 13.05 -6.86
CA LYS A 135 3.14 11.73 -7.45
C LYS A 135 3.03 10.69 -6.33
N VAL A 136 1.89 10.71 -5.63
CA VAL A 136 1.69 9.91 -4.40
C VAL A 136 1.91 8.43 -4.66
N ASP A 137 1.32 7.89 -5.73
CA ASP A 137 1.42 6.46 -6.05
C ASP A 137 2.87 6.02 -6.23
N ASP A 138 3.63 6.73 -7.07
CA ASP A 138 5.03 6.45 -7.37
C ASP A 138 5.89 6.45 -6.10
N ILE A 139 5.67 7.41 -5.20
CA ILE A 139 6.38 7.51 -3.91
C ILE A 139 5.99 6.35 -3.00
N VAL A 140 4.68 6.10 -2.82
CA VAL A 140 4.21 5.05 -1.91
C VAL A 140 4.66 3.66 -2.39
N GLN A 141 4.61 3.38 -3.69
CA GLN A 141 5.11 2.10 -4.22
C GLN A 141 6.63 1.96 -4.09
N LYS A 142 7.39 3.06 -4.20
CA LYS A 142 8.84 3.01 -4.00
C LYS A 142 9.24 2.69 -2.56
N PHE A 143 8.57 3.29 -1.58
CA PHE A 143 8.92 3.13 -0.15
C PHE A 143 8.18 1.96 0.53
N HIS A 144 6.95 1.65 0.09
CA HIS A 144 6.09 0.61 0.65
C HIS A 144 5.42 -0.27 -0.42
N PRO A 145 6.21 -0.97 -1.25
CA PRO A 145 5.74 -1.78 -2.39
C PRO A 145 4.80 -2.94 -2.00
N ARG A 146 4.90 -3.43 -0.76
CA ARG A 146 4.02 -4.47 -0.19
C ARG A 146 2.72 -3.96 0.42
N LEU A 147 2.54 -2.64 0.52
CA LEU A 147 1.42 -2.07 1.27
C LEU A 147 0.06 -2.47 0.70
N CYS A 148 -0.08 -2.47 -0.62
CA CYS A 148 -1.32 -2.85 -1.29
C CYS A 148 -1.66 -4.33 -1.00
N SER A 149 -0.71 -5.25 -1.19
CA SER A 149 -0.91 -6.69 -0.93
C SER A 149 -1.33 -6.94 0.52
N LYS A 150 -0.65 -6.30 1.47
CA LYS A 150 -0.92 -6.46 2.89
C LYS A 150 -2.31 -5.98 3.26
N LEU A 151 -2.66 -4.75 2.88
CA LEU A 151 -3.97 -4.21 3.21
C LEU A 151 -5.09 -4.96 2.49
N PHE A 152 -4.88 -5.36 1.22
CA PHE A 152 -5.86 -6.12 0.47
C PHE A 152 -6.15 -7.49 1.10
N SER A 153 -5.12 -8.20 1.57
CA SER A 153 -5.30 -9.49 2.26
C SER A 153 -6.00 -9.38 3.62
N MET A 154 -6.00 -8.20 4.25
CA MET A 154 -6.71 -7.94 5.50
C MET A 154 -8.19 -7.61 5.30
N LEU A 155 -8.58 -7.19 4.09
CA LEU A 155 -9.96 -6.86 3.78
C LEU A 155 -10.88 -8.08 4.02
N PRO A 156 -12.12 -7.84 4.45
CA PRO A 156 -13.11 -8.90 4.46
C PRO A 156 -13.23 -9.45 3.03
N ARG A 157 -13.17 -10.78 2.89
CA ARG A 157 -13.49 -11.40 1.60
C ARG A 157 -14.92 -11.01 1.26
N PRO A 158 -15.21 -10.59 0.02
CA PRO A 158 -16.57 -10.34 -0.38
C PRO A 158 -17.37 -11.62 -0.14
N THR A 159 -18.30 -11.59 0.82
CA THR A 159 -19.42 -12.52 0.78
C THR A 159 -20.18 -12.23 -0.52
N SER A 160 -20.76 -13.25 -1.14
CA SER A 160 -21.40 -13.19 -2.46
C SER A 160 -22.39 -12.03 -2.67
N ASP A 161 -22.85 -11.38 -1.59
CA ASP A 161 -23.77 -10.24 -1.59
C ASP A 161 -23.15 -8.84 -1.68
N LYS A 162 -21.81 -8.68 -1.54
CA LYS A 162 -21.21 -7.34 -1.51
C LYS A 162 -19.93 -7.25 -2.36
N ARG A 163 -20.11 -7.27 -3.67
CA ARG A 163 -19.09 -6.69 -4.58
C ARG A 163 -19.20 -5.17 -4.45
N TRP A 164 -18.25 -4.60 -3.72
CA TRP A 164 -18.10 -3.15 -3.57
C TRP A 164 -17.79 -2.55 -4.95
N LEU A 165 -18.77 -1.82 -5.48
CA LEU A 165 -18.70 -1.02 -6.71
C LEU A 165 -17.57 0.02 -6.63
#